data_AF-A0A845RDH0-F1
#
_entry.id   AF-A0A845RDH0-F1
#
_cell.length_a   1.000
_cell.length_b   1.000
_cell.length_c   1.000
_cell.angle_alpha   90.00
_cell.angle_beta   90.00
_cell.angle_gamma   90.00
#
_symmetry.space_group_name_H-M   'P 1'
#
loop_
_entity.id
_entity.type
_entity.pdbx_description
1 polymer ?
#
loop_
_entity_poly.entity_id
_entity_poly.type
_entity_poly.pdbx_seq_one_letter_code
_entity_poly.pdbx_strand_id
1 'polypeptide(L)'
;MVLAVLTPFFFVFYDFKKLIYLGASKKDFYFGALVSYGGLALLISLLNTGIHLLIDPLNHTQTVINLMDVCGWMENNVFFAFIQQAVFLLLSMVFLHVLLSMQPHWYGWLTDIILVAIICIFTPIAPLRGLLAGFFKVIMFNPNTLLHIVVCMGLSAALSAAGLAVLKRKTL
;
A
#
# COMPACT_ATOMS: atom_id res chain seq x y z
N MET A 1 9.77 -5.57 4.68
CA MET A 1 8.88 -4.39 4.54
C MET A 1 9.36 -3.36 3.54
N VAL A 2 10.62 -2.92 3.58
CA VAL A 2 11.18 -1.92 2.63
C VAL A 2 10.96 -2.31 1.16
N LEU A 3 11.06 -3.61 0.85
CA LEU A 3 10.80 -4.13 -0.50
C LEU A 3 9.39 -3.81 -1.04
N ALA A 4 8.35 -3.87 -0.19
CA ALA A 4 6.99 -3.55 -0.60
C ALA A 4 6.84 -2.06 -0.96
N VAL A 5 7.54 -1.17 -0.25
CA VAL A 5 7.53 0.28 -0.53
C VAL A 5 8.31 0.60 -1.80
N LEU A 6 9.42 -0.10 -2.06
CA LEU A 6 10.25 0.13 -3.24
C LEU A 6 9.68 -0.49 -4.53
N THR A 7 8.88 -1.56 -4.45
CA THR A 7 8.36 -2.26 -5.63
C THR A 7 7.58 -1.33 -6.58
N PRO A 8 6.64 -0.47 -6.10
CA PRO A 8 5.97 0.51 -6.96
C PRO A 8 6.93 1.46 -7.69
N PHE A 9 8.05 1.85 -7.08
CA PHE A 9 9.05 2.70 -7.72
C PHE A 9 9.73 1.98 -8.89
N PHE A 10 10.14 0.73 -8.71
CA PHE A 10 10.74 -0.05 -9.78
C PHE A 10 9.77 -0.29 -10.93
N PHE A 11 8.54 -0.69 -10.62
CA PHE A 11 7.52 -0.94 -11.64
C PHE A 11 7.21 0.34 -12.44
N VAL A 12 6.95 1.46 -11.76
CA VAL A 12 6.51 2.70 -12.41
C VAL A 12 7.65 3.40 -13.16
N PHE A 13 8.89 3.43 -12.63
CA PHE A 13 9.97 4.18 -13.27
C PHE A 13 10.82 3.35 -14.24
N TYR A 14 11.06 2.07 -13.94
CA TYR A 14 11.95 1.21 -14.74
C TYR A 14 11.18 0.33 -15.71
N ASP A 15 10.24 -0.49 -15.22
CA ASP A 15 9.56 -1.48 -16.07
C ASP A 15 8.52 -0.86 -17.01
N PHE A 16 7.82 0.19 -16.57
CA PHE A 16 6.83 0.89 -17.39
C PHE A 16 7.43 1.44 -18.70
N LYS A 17 8.58 2.13 -18.62
CA LYS A 17 9.24 2.67 -19.81
C LYS A 17 9.64 1.54 -20.75
N LYS A 18 10.28 0.50 -20.21
CA LYS A 18 10.79 -0.63 -20.99
C LYS A 18 9.67 -1.43 -21.69
N LEU A 19 8.56 -1.68 -21.01
CA LEU A 19 7.42 -2.44 -21.55
C LEU A 19 6.60 -1.63 -22.57
N ILE A 20 6.46 -0.31 -22.40
CA ILE A 20 5.85 0.54 -23.42
C ILE A 20 6.70 0.58 -24.70
N TYR A 21 8.03 0.63 -24.59
CA TYR A 21 8.90 0.54 -25.77
C TYR A 21 8.76 -0.79 -26.52
N LEU A 22 8.29 -1.85 -25.83
CA LEU A 22 8.01 -3.17 -26.40
C LEU A 22 6.57 -3.29 -26.97
N GLY A 23 5.80 -2.20 -27.00
CA GLY A 23 4.46 -2.18 -27.59
C GLY A 23 3.32 -2.58 -26.65
N ALA A 24 3.58 -2.74 -25.35
CA ALA A 24 2.52 -3.05 -24.38
C ALA A 24 1.55 -1.87 -24.18
N SER A 25 0.25 -2.15 -24.10
CA SER A 25 -0.74 -1.11 -23.80
C SER A 25 -0.64 -0.67 -22.34
N LYS A 26 -0.94 0.60 -22.06
CA LYS A 26 -0.90 1.15 -20.69
C LYS A 26 -1.84 0.41 -19.74
N LYS A 27 -2.97 -0.11 -20.25
CA LYS A 27 -3.97 -0.85 -19.45
C LYS A 27 -3.44 -2.23 -19.05
N ASP A 28 -2.78 -2.93 -19.97
CA ASP A 28 -2.24 -4.27 -19.72
C ASP A 28 -1.08 -4.19 -18.71
N PHE A 29 -0.24 -3.15 -18.82
CA PHE A 29 0.78 -2.87 -17.81
C PHE A 29 0.16 -2.62 -16.43
N TYR A 30 -0.88 -1.78 -16.37
CA TYR A 30 -1.54 -1.46 -15.10
C TYR A 30 -2.12 -2.70 -14.42
N PHE A 31 -2.81 -3.55 -15.20
CA PHE A 31 -3.36 -4.80 -14.70
C PHE A 31 -2.26 -5.78 -14.25
N GLY A 32 -1.18 -5.92 -15.05
CA GLY A 32 -0.03 -6.73 -14.69
C GLY A 32 0.68 -6.25 -13.41
N ALA A 33 0.75 -4.94 -13.20
CA ALA A 33 1.27 -4.35 -11.97
C ALA A 33 0.39 -4.69 -10.75
N LEU A 34 -0.94 -4.58 -10.87
CA LEU A 34 -1.86 -4.94 -9.78
C LEU A 34 -1.75 -6.41 -9.38
N VAL A 35 -1.71 -7.32 -10.37
CA VAL A 35 -1.53 -8.77 -10.12
C VAL A 35 -0.19 -9.03 -9.42
N SER A 36 0.88 -8.36 -9.88
CA SER A 36 2.20 -8.48 -9.27
C SER A 36 2.23 -7.97 -7.82
N TYR A 37 1.55 -6.85 -7.53
CA TYR A 37 1.43 -6.34 -6.17
C TYR A 37 0.63 -7.27 -5.27
N GLY A 38 -0.43 -7.90 -5.76
CA GLY A 38 -1.17 -8.93 -5.02
C GLY A 38 -0.27 -10.11 -4.64
N GLY A 39 0.47 -10.65 -5.61
CA GLY A 39 1.41 -11.76 -5.37
C GLY A 39 2.53 -11.38 -4.40
N LEU A 40 3.13 -10.21 -4.57
CA LEU A 40 4.18 -9.70 -3.68
C LEU A 40 3.67 -9.41 -2.28
N ALA A 41 2.46 -8.85 -2.13
CA ALA A 41 1.86 -8.59 -0.83
C ALA A 41 1.69 -9.89 -0.04
N LEU A 42 1.16 -10.93 -0.69
CA LEU A 42 1.01 -12.25 -0.09
C LEU A 42 2.36 -12.87 0.26
N LEU A 43 3.33 -12.82 -0.66
CA LEU A 43 4.67 -13.40 -0.42
C LEU A 43 5.39 -12.70 0.73
N ILE A 44 5.41 -11.36 0.73
CA ILE A 44 6.07 -10.57 1.78
C ILE A 44 5.38 -10.80 3.12
N SER A 45 4.04 -10.85 3.14
CA SER A 45 3.30 -11.14 4.36
C SER A 45 3.58 -12.54 4.87
N LEU A 46 3.68 -13.54 3.98
CA LEU A 46 3.92 -14.93 4.35
C LEU A 46 5.31 -15.10 4.96
N LEU A 47 6.32 -14.50 4.31
CA LEU A 47 7.68 -14.47 4.82
C LEU A 47 7.75 -13.74 6.17
N ASN A 48 7.07 -12.60 6.31
CA ASN A 48 7.07 -11.83 7.55
C ASN A 48 6.43 -12.59 8.71
N THR A 49 5.28 -13.22 8.48
CA THR A 49 4.62 -14.07 9.48
C THR A 49 5.48 -15.31 9.78
N GLY A 50 6.10 -15.93 8.77
CA GLY A 50 6.99 -17.08 8.95
C GLY A 50 8.23 -16.75 9.79
N ILE A 51 8.88 -15.61 9.52
CA ILE A 51 10.01 -15.11 10.32
C ILE A 51 9.58 -14.87 11.77
N HIS A 52 8.42 -14.25 11.98
CA HIS A 52 7.91 -13.97 13.32
C HIS A 52 7.64 -15.24 14.12
N LEU A 53 7.07 -16.28 13.50
CA LEU A 53 6.78 -17.53 14.21
C LEU A 53 7.99 -18.43 14.42
N LEU A 54 8.95 -18.42 13.48
CA LEU A 54 10.06 -19.38 13.46
C LEU A 54 11.36 -18.81 14.03
N ILE A 55 11.60 -17.51 13.85
CA ILE A 55 12.90 -16.88 14.11
C ILE A 55 12.87 -15.97 15.34
N ASP A 56 11.83 -15.14 15.52
CA ASP A 56 11.72 -14.28 16.71
C ASP A 56 11.77 -15.05 18.04
N PRO A 57 11.15 -16.25 18.22
CA PRO A 57 11.30 -17.01 19.46
C PRO A 57 12.69 -17.61 19.67
N LEU A 58 13.52 -17.70 18.62
CA LEU A 58 14.91 -18.17 18.72
C LEU A 58 15.91 -17.03 18.94
N ASN A 59 15.51 -15.78 18.65
CA ASN A 59 16.41 -14.65 18.55
C ASN A 59 16.08 -13.60 19.63
N HIS A 60 16.41 -13.92 20.89
CA HIS A 60 16.11 -13.10 22.07
C HIS A 60 16.79 -11.71 22.13
N THR A 61 17.64 -11.34 21.16
CA THR A 61 18.56 -10.19 21.26
C THR A 61 18.34 -9.07 20.25
N GLN A 62 17.51 -9.26 19.22
CA GLN A 62 17.18 -8.19 18.27
C GLN A 62 15.66 -8.10 18.08
N THR A 63 15.05 -7.11 18.71
CA THR A 63 13.65 -6.74 18.45
C THR A 63 13.55 -6.12 17.06
N VAL A 64 13.38 -6.95 16.03
CA VAL A 64 12.96 -6.48 14.72
C VAL A 64 11.53 -5.97 14.88
N ILE A 65 11.33 -4.66 14.71
CA ILE A 65 10.01 -4.05 14.84
C ILE A 65 9.12 -4.61 13.73
N ASN A 66 8.24 -5.55 14.08
CA ASN A 66 7.29 -6.15 13.17
C ASN A 66 6.02 -5.30 13.13
N LEU A 67 5.59 -4.91 11.93
CA LEU A 67 4.35 -4.15 11.74
C LEU A 67 3.13 -4.90 12.30
N MET A 68 3.14 -6.24 12.28
CA MET A 68 2.04 -7.04 12.85
C MET A 68 1.88 -6.78 14.36
N ASP A 69 3.00 -6.58 15.07
CA ASP A 69 3.02 -6.28 16.50
C ASP A 69 2.70 -4.80 16.75
N VAL A 70 3.30 -3.89 15.97
CA VAL A 70 3.02 -2.45 16.08
C VAL A 70 1.54 -2.17 15.84
N CYS A 71 0.92 -2.86 14.89
CA CYS A 71 -0.48 -2.67 14.55
C CYS A 71 -1.45 -3.50 15.41
N GLY A 72 -0.94 -4.33 16.33
CA GLY A 72 -1.75 -5.20 17.19
C GLY A 72 -2.49 -6.32 16.44
N TRP A 73 -2.08 -6.65 15.21
CA TRP A 73 -2.78 -7.67 14.41
C TRP A 73 -2.60 -9.08 14.96
N MET A 74 -1.50 -9.32 15.67
CA MET A 74 -1.23 -10.58 16.37
C MET A 74 -2.18 -10.84 17.56
N GLU A 75 -2.95 -9.84 18.02
CA GLU A 75 -4.02 -10.07 18.99
C GLU A 75 -5.17 -10.91 18.41
N ASN A 76 -5.31 -10.90 17.07
CA ASN A 76 -6.16 -11.84 16.35
C ASN A 76 -5.40 -13.14 16.06
N ASN A 77 -6.09 -14.14 15.51
CA ASN A 77 -5.39 -15.35 15.04
C ASN A 77 -4.33 -14.99 13.99
N VAL A 78 -3.19 -15.65 14.06
CA VAL A 78 -2.04 -15.48 13.16
C VAL A 78 -2.45 -15.51 11.67
N PHE A 79 -3.39 -16.38 11.31
CA PHE A 79 -3.94 -16.43 9.95
C PHE A 79 -4.61 -15.10 9.54
N PHE A 80 -5.41 -14.50 10.42
CA PHE A 80 -6.04 -13.22 10.16
C PHE A 80 -5.02 -12.07 10.14
N ALA A 81 -4.02 -12.11 11.01
CA ALA A 81 -2.93 -11.12 11.01
C ALA A 81 -2.15 -11.13 9.68
N PHE A 82 -1.87 -12.33 9.15
CA PHE A 82 -1.27 -12.51 7.82
C PHE A 82 -2.13 -11.88 6.72
N ILE A 83 -3.45 -12.13 6.71
CA ILE A 83 -4.34 -11.53 5.70
C ILE A 83 -4.42 -10.00 5.87
N GLN A 84 -4.52 -9.49 7.10
CA GLN A 84 -4.54 -8.05 7.37
C GLN A 84 -3.27 -7.38 6.84
N GLN A 85 -2.10 -7.96 7.12
CA GLN A 85 -0.84 -7.44 6.61
C GLN A 85 -0.80 -7.47 5.07
N ALA A 86 -1.19 -8.57 4.43
CA ALA A 86 -1.19 -8.67 2.97
C ALA A 86 -2.10 -7.60 2.32
N VAL A 87 -3.31 -7.42 2.84
CA VAL A 87 -4.25 -6.43 2.29
C VAL A 87 -3.77 -4.99 2.54
N PHE A 88 -3.16 -4.70 3.69
CA PHE A 88 -2.56 -3.40 3.98
C PHE A 88 -1.36 -3.09 3.07
N LEU A 89 -0.50 -4.08 2.82
CA LEU A 89 0.62 -3.95 1.88
C LEU A 89 0.14 -3.72 0.45
N LEU A 90 -0.91 -4.42 0.02
CA LEU A 90 -1.55 -4.20 -1.27
C LEU A 90 -2.05 -2.75 -1.40
N LEU A 91 -2.81 -2.26 -0.42
CA LEU A 91 -3.29 -0.88 -0.40
C LEU A 91 -2.15 0.11 -0.52
N SER A 92 -1.07 -0.09 0.24
CA SER A 92 0.11 0.77 0.23
C SER A 92 0.79 0.79 -1.15
N MET A 93 0.96 -0.39 -1.77
CA MET A 93 1.56 -0.50 -3.11
C MET A 93 0.68 0.14 -4.19
N VAL A 94 -0.64 -0.07 -4.14
CA VAL A 94 -1.58 0.55 -5.09
C VAL A 94 -1.61 2.06 -4.94
N PHE A 95 -1.66 2.56 -3.70
CA PHE A 95 -1.60 3.99 -3.41
C PHE A 95 -0.32 4.63 -3.98
N LEU A 96 0.84 4.03 -3.70
CA LEU A 96 2.12 4.50 -4.22
C LEU A 96 2.18 4.40 -5.75
N HIS A 97 1.70 3.32 -6.34
CA HIS A 97 1.66 3.19 -7.81
C HIS A 97 0.86 4.35 -8.43
N VAL A 98 -0.34 4.63 -7.90
CA VAL A 98 -1.18 5.72 -8.41
C VAL A 98 -0.45 7.06 -8.24
N LEU A 99 0.10 7.35 -7.06
CA LEU A 99 0.83 8.59 -6.80
C LEU A 99 2.03 8.76 -7.75
N LEU A 100 2.88 7.74 -7.87
CA LEU A 100 4.06 7.75 -8.72
C LEU A 100 3.70 7.83 -10.22
N SER A 101 2.60 7.21 -10.65
CA SER A 101 2.13 7.32 -12.04
C SER A 101 1.72 8.74 -12.41
N MET A 102 1.33 9.55 -11.41
CA MET A 102 0.97 10.95 -11.58
C MET A 102 2.18 11.90 -11.59
N GLN A 103 3.26 11.56 -10.88
CA GLN A 103 4.46 12.43 -10.73
C GLN A 103 5.09 12.95 -12.03
N PRO A 104 5.18 12.19 -13.14
CA PRO A 104 5.71 12.70 -14.40
C PRO A 104 4.85 13.79 -15.07
N HIS A 105 3.64 14.05 -14.56
CA HIS A 105 2.69 14.98 -15.12
C HIS A 105 2.52 16.21 -14.22
N TRP A 106 1.99 17.31 -14.77
CA TRP A 106 1.78 18.56 -14.03
C TRP A 106 0.86 18.38 -12.80
N TYR A 107 -0.13 17.48 -12.88
CA TYR A 107 -0.98 17.17 -11.72
C TYR A 107 -0.27 16.34 -10.65
N GLY A 108 0.87 15.70 -10.94
CA GLY A 108 1.73 15.08 -9.93
C GLY A 108 2.27 16.08 -8.92
N TRP A 109 2.68 17.26 -9.41
CA TRP A 109 3.06 18.38 -8.53
C TRP A 109 1.88 18.87 -7.69
N LEU A 110 0.68 18.95 -8.28
CA LEU A 110 -0.52 19.32 -7.55
C LEU A 110 -0.86 18.30 -6.45
N THR A 111 -0.78 17.00 -6.74
CA THR A 111 -1.03 15.96 -5.74
C THR A 111 -0.01 15.97 -4.62
N ASP A 112 1.28 16.21 -4.93
CA ASP A 112 2.33 16.31 -3.92
C ASP A 112 2.13 17.53 -3.02
N ILE A 113 1.79 18.70 -3.59
CA ILE A 113 1.46 19.91 -2.82
C ILE A 113 0.24 19.67 -1.93
N ILE A 114 -0.82 19.05 -2.46
CA ILE A 114 -2.03 18.73 -1.69
C ILE A 114 -1.69 17.75 -0.55
N LEU A 115 -0.88 16.72 -0.81
CA LEU A 115 -0.48 15.74 0.20
C LEU A 115 0.31 16.41 1.33
N VAL A 116 1.29 17.24 0.98
CA VAL A 116 2.07 18.03 1.94
C VAL A 116 1.16 18.98 2.72
N ALA A 117 0.24 19.67 2.05
CA ALA A 117 -0.70 20.57 2.71
C ALA A 117 -1.61 19.81 3.70
N ILE A 118 -2.14 18.65 3.31
CA ILE A 118 -2.93 17.80 4.20
C ILE A 118 -2.10 17.42 5.43
N ILE A 119 -0.87 16.93 5.25
CA ILE A 119 -0.03 16.53 6.40
C ILE A 119 0.28 17.74 7.29
N CYS A 120 0.72 18.86 6.71
CA CYS A 120 1.10 20.06 7.45
C CYS A 120 -0.07 20.75 8.15
N ILE A 121 -1.30 20.65 7.63
CA ILE A 121 -2.51 21.25 8.23
C ILE A 121 -3.16 20.28 9.21
N PHE A 122 -3.23 18.99 8.88
CA PHE A 122 -3.95 18.01 9.68
C PHE A 122 -3.17 17.59 10.92
N THR A 123 -1.83 17.64 10.88
CA THR A 123 -1.00 17.28 12.05
C THR A 123 -1.13 18.28 13.22
N PRO A 124 -1.06 19.61 13.02
CA PRO A 124 -1.14 20.57 14.13
C PRO A 124 -2.57 20.84 14.63
N ILE A 125 -3.60 20.70 13.78
CA ILE A 125 -4.98 21.06 14.15
C ILE A 125 -5.67 19.90 14.86
N ALA A 126 -6.01 20.06 16.15
CA ALA A 126 -6.53 18.98 17.00
C ALA A 126 -7.72 18.16 16.42
N PRO A 127 -8.83 18.76 15.93
CA PRO A 127 -9.94 17.98 15.36
C PRO A 127 -9.58 17.27 14.06
N LEU A 128 -8.74 17.89 13.23
CA LEU A 128 -8.29 17.34 11.95
C LEU A 128 -7.26 16.21 12.14
N ARG A 129 -6.38 16.35 13.15
CA ARG A 129 -5.50 15.30 13.63
C ARG A 129 -6.30 14.10 14.13
N GLY A 130 -7.40 14.34 14.82
CA GLY A 130 -8.33 13.31 15.25
C GLY A 130 -8.93 12.53 14.07
N LEU A 131 -9.31 13.22 13.00
CA LEU A 131 -9.79 12.59 11.77
C LEU A 131 -8.71 11.73 11.09
N LEU A 132 -7.49 12.26 10.97
CA LEU A 132 -6.36 11.54 10.37
C LEU A 132 -5.97 10.31 11.20
N ALA A 133 -5.90 10.46 12.53
CA ALA A 133 -5.65 9.35 13.44
C ALA A 133 -6.79 8.32 13.40
N GLY A 134 -8.05 8.77 13.26
CA GLY A 134 -9.21 7.90 13.07
C GLY A 134 -9.11 7.07 11.80
N PHE A 135 -8.68 7.68 10.69
CA PHE A 135 -8.42 6.98 9.44
C PHE A 135 -7.33 5.90 9.60
N PHE A 136 -6.19 6.24 10.20
CA PHE A 136 -5.15 5.25 10.49
C PHE A 136 -5.62 4.19 11.49
N LYS A 137 -6.49 4.52 12.43
CA LYS A 137 -7.07 3.53 13.36
C LYS A 137 -7.93 2.52 12.63
N VAL A 138 -8.69 2.94 11.61
CA VAL A 138 -9.53 2.03 10.81
C VAL A 138 -8.69 1.14 9.88
N ILE A 139 -7.61 1.68 9.32
CA ILE A 139 -6.81 1.04 8.26
C ILE A 139 -5.55 0.36 8.80
N MET A 140 -5.12 0.65 10.01
CA MET A 140 -3.88 0.12 10.59
C MET A 140 -4.12 -0.46 11.99
N PHE A 141 -4.74 0.28 12.91
CA PHE A 141 -4.92 -0.14 14.32
C PHE A 141 -6.35 -0.62 14.63
N ASN A 142 -6.90 -1.49 13.79
CA ASN A 142 -8.28 -1.94 13.92
C ASN A 142 -8.37 -3.37 14.44
N PRO A 143 -8.99 -3.61 15.61
CA PRO A 143 -9.16 -4.97 16.13
C PRO A 143 -10.14 -5.79 15.28
N ASN A 144 -11.09 -5.14 14.59
CA ASN A 144 -12.05 -5.83 13.72
C ASN A 144 -11.40 -6.20 12.38
N THR A 145 -10.88 -7.42 12.28
CA THR A 145 -10.23 -7.95 11.07
C THR A 145 -11.08 -7.78 9.81
N LEU A 146 -12.38 -8.13 9.89
CA LEU A 146 -13.28 -8.06 8.73
C LEU A 146 -13.43 -6.62 8.21
N LEU A 147 -13.62 -5.66 9.12
CA LEU A 147 -13.78 -4.25 8.76
C LEU A 147 -12.49 -3.72 8.12
N HIS A 148 -11.34 -4.01 8.73
CA HIS A 148 -10.04 -3.66 8.18
C HIS A 148 -9.84 -4.19 6.76
N ILE A 149 -10.08 -5.49 6.55
CA ILE A 149 -9.93 -6.13 5.23
C ILE A 149 -10.86 -5.47 4.21
N VAL A 150 -12.15 -5.31 4.53
CA VAL A 150 -13.13 -4.72 3.61
C VAL A 150 -12.76 -3.29 3.25
N VAL A 151 -12.36 -2.46 4.23
CA VAL A 151 -11.97 -1.07 3.97
C VAL A 151 -10.71 -1.01 3.13
N CYS A 152 -9.66 -1.76 3.47
CA CYS A 152 -8.40 -1.71 2.74
C CYS A 152 -8.56 -2.27 1.31
N MET A 153 -9.35 -3.32 1.13
CA MET A 153 -9.63 -3.88 -0.19
C MET A 153 -10.52 -2.94 -1.03
N GLY A 154 -11.53 -2.33 -0.41
CA GLY A 154 -12.39 -1.33 -1.04
C GLY A 154 -11.63 -0.08 -1.47
N LEU A 155 -10.75 0.45 -0.63
CA LEU A 155 -9.88 1.58 -0.96
C LEU A 155 -8.89 1.21 -2.07
N SER A 156 -8.30 0.02 -2.03
CA SER A 156 -7.42 -0.47 -3.10
C SER A 156 -8.18 -0.51 -4.43
N ALA A 157 -9.38 -1.08 -4.46
CA ALA A 157 -10.22 -1.15 -5.66
C ALA A 157 -10.62 0.26 -6.18
N ALA A 158 -10.98 1.17 -5.28
CA ALA A 158 -11.32 2.55 -5.62
C ALA A 158 -10.12 3.30 -6.22
N LEU A 159 -8.93 3.18 -5.62
CA LEU A 159 -7.68 3.74 -6.15
C LEU A 159 -7.32 3.11 -7.49
N SER A 160 -7.50 1.80 -7.65
CA SER A 160 -7.26 1.11 -8.91
C SER A 160 -8.18 1.61 -10.02
N ALA A 161 -9.46 1.80 -9.71
CA ALA A 161 -10.44 2.36 -10.65
C ALA A 161 -10.11 3.81 -11.03
N ALA A 162 -9.73 4.64 -10.04
CA ALA A 162 -9.31 6.02 -10.28
C ALA A 162 -8.06 6.08 -11.17
N GLY A 163 -7.04 5.26 -10.89
CA GLY A 163 -5.84 5.13 -11.71
C GLY A 163 -6.17 4.74 -13.16
N LEU A 164 -7.04 3.75 -13.35
CA LEU A 164 -7.48 3.33 -14.68
C LEU A 164 -8.29 4.42 -15.42
N ALA A 165 -9.15 5.16 -14.72
CA ALA A 165 -9.93 6.26 -15.29
C ALA A 165 -9.04 7.41 -15.78
N VAL A 166 -8.04 7.78 -14.97
CA VAL A 166 -7.02 8.79 -15.33
C VAL A 166 -6.25 8.34 -16.58
N LEU A 167 -5.92 7.05 -16.66
CA LEU A 167 -5.20 6.47 -17.79
C LEU A 167 -6.05 6.44 -19.08
N LYS A 168 -7.33 6.07 -18.98
CA LYS A 168 -8.27 6.02 -20.12
C LYS A 168 -8.49 7.38 -20.76
N ARG A 169 -8.62 8.45 -19.96
CA ARG A 169 -8.85 9.83 -20.44
C ARG A 169 -7.74 10.34 -21.37
N LYS A 170 -6.56 9.70 -21.36
CA LYS A 170 -5.38 10.07 -22.17
C LYS A 170 -5.17 9.18 -23.40
N THR A 171 -6.01 8.18 -23.63
CA THR A 171 -5.94 7.25 -24.79
C THR A 171 -6.99 7.52 -25.86
N LEU A 172 -7.86 8.52 -25.64
CA LEU A 172 -8.72 9.15 -26.64
C LEU A 172 -8.12 10.51 -27.00
#